data_AF-A0A847I0Z3-F1
#
_entry.id   AF-A0A847I0Z3-F1
#
_cell.length_a   1.000
_cell.length_b   1.000
_cell.length_c   1.000
_cell.angle_alpha   90.00
_cell.angle_beta   90.00
_cell.angle_gamma   90.00
#
_symmetry.space_group_name_H-M   'P 1'
#
loop_
_entity.id
_entity.type
_entity.pdbx_description
1 polymer ?
#
loop_
_entity_poly.entity_id
_entity_poly.type
_entity_poly.pdbx_seq_one_letter_code
_entity_poly.pdbx_strand_id
1 'polypeptide(L)'
;MKTIIVNVCLLAAVSSVLAASPPIPSTPAAVDDIVYARPFTLEQGYRYIFSKEHPWVTEGTLLVLKVNKDLIYPREIAMPVLYVGNQPAERLNRGHESGHLIVIVPGRVDLRNTPIWFGAPNFPHEVDAATANAQRELAEQAGIKPLSQERVNAALAEGGKRIRAADQRTLLRDVVSELILKYSPQEKQLASDYRVPVVGEAPTPPATEVEP
;
A
#
# COMPACT_ATOMS: atom_id res chain seq x y z
N MET A 1 -44.05 -31.44 -49.51
CA MET A 1 -42.96 -31.33 -48.52
C MET A 1 -42.28 -29.98 -48.69
N LYS A 2 -42.39 -29.07 -47.71
CA LYS A 2 -41.51 -27.92 -47.49
C LYS A 2 -41.83 -27.35 -46.10
N THR A 3 -40.98 -27.65 -45.13
CA THR A 3 -41.07 -27.19 -43.74
C THR A 3 -40.20 -25.94 -43.61
N ILE A 4 -40.81 -24.82 -43.19
CA ILE A 4 -40.11 -23.57 -42.88
C ILE A 4 -39.83 -23.57 -41.38
N ILE A 5 -38.56 -23.57 -40.99
CA ILE A 5 -38.11 -23.41 -39.61
C ILE A 5 -37.86 -21.91 -39.41
N VAL A 6 -38.68 -21.26 -38.59
CA VAL A 6 -38.50 -19.87 -38.15
C VAL A 6 -37.55 -19.90 -36.95
N ASN A 7 -36.35 -19.36 -37.13
CA ASN A 7 -35.34 -19.24 -36.08
C ASN A 7 -35.59 -17.97 -35.27
N VAL A 8 -36.00 -18.13 -34.01
CA VAL A 8 -36.25 -17.02 -33.08
C VAL A 8 -34.94 -16.73 -32.34
N CYS A 9 -34.24 -15.66 -32.74
CA CYS A 9 -33.11 -15.13 -31.99
C CYS A 9 -33.62 -14.42 -30.72
N LEU A 10 -33.45 -15.06 -29.57
CA LEU A 10 -33.69 -14.46 -28.26
C LEU A 10 -32.50 -13.56 -27.90
N LEU A 11 -32.64 -12.24 -28.09
CA LEU A 11 -31.69 -11.24 -27.60
C LEU A 11 -31.92 -11.06 -26.08
N ALA A 12 -31.10 -11.73 -25.27
CA ALA A 12 -31.02 -11.46 -23.84
C ALA A 12 -30.26 -10.13 -23.61
N ALA A 13 -30.99 -9.07 -23.30
CA ALA A 13 -30.42 -7.81 -22.83
C ALA A 13 -29.83 -8.02 -21.42
N VAL A 14 -28.51 -8.13 -21.32
CA VAL A 14 -27.81 -8.18 -20.04
C VAL A 14 -27.68 -6.74 -19.55
N SER A 15 -28.60 -6.31 -18.68
CA SER A 15 -28.47 -5.04 -17.97
C SER A 15 -27.37 -5.16 -16.92
N SER A 16 -26.15 -4.71 -17.28
CA SER A 16 -25.07 -4.54 -16.31
C SER A 16 -25.44 -3.42 -15.35
N VAL A 17 -25.96 -3.77 -14.17
CA VAL A 17 -26.08 -2.83 -13.06
C VAL A 17 -24.66 -2.47 -12.64
N LEU A 18 -24.21 -1.26 -12.99
CA LEU A 18 -22.99 -0.68 -12.42
C LEU A 18 -23.22 -0.55 -10.92
N ALA A 19 -22.67 -1.48 -10.14
CA ALA A 19 -22.73 -1.41 -8.69
C ALA A 19 -22.06 -0.12 -8.22
N ALA A 20 -22.79 0.71 -7.48
CA ALA A 20 -22.24 1.90 -6.86
C ALA A 20 -21.07 1.53 -5.94
N SER A 21 -20.02 2.35 -5.93
CA SER A 21 -18.88 2.15 -5.01
C SER A 21 -19.38 2.08 -3.56
N PRO A 22 -18.83 1.19 -2.71
CA PRO A 22 -19.27 1.04 -1.32
C PRO A 22 -19.19 2.38 -0.58
N PRO A 23 -19.95 2.64 0.49
CA PRO A 23 -19.73 3.86 1.30
C PRO A 23 -18.31 3.90 1.88
N ILE A 24 -17.78 5.10 2.19
CA ILE A 24 -16.52 5.20 2.93
C ILE A 24 -16.80 4.74 4.38
N PRO A 25 -16.04 3.77 4.93
CA PRO A 25 -16.20 3.36 6.31
C PRO A 25 -15.94 4.49 7.31
N SER A 26 -16.49 4.38 8.51
CA SER A 26 -16.21 5.32 9.60
C SER A 26 -14.74 5.29 10.00
N THR A 27 -14.14 6.47 10.15
CA THR A 27 -12.78 6.67 10.63
C THR A 27 -12.81 7.55 11.90
N PRO A 28 -11.90 7.38 12.87
CA PRO A 28 -10.68 6.58 12.81
C PRO A 28 -10.92 5.05 12.80
N ALA A 29 -10.12 4.31 12.04
CA ALA A 29 -10.20 2.85 11.98
C ALA A 29 -8.80 2.22 12.06
N ALA A 30 -8.61 1.26 12.96
CA ALA A 30 -7.34 0.54 13.07
C ALA A 30 -7.10 -0.35 11.84
N VAL A 31 -5.83 -0.65 11.56
CA VAL A 31 -5.48 -1.76 10.66
C VAL A 31 -5.72 -3.10 11.34
N ASP A 32 -5.96 -4.16 10.56
CA ASP A 32 -6.21 -5.49 11.13
C ASP A 32 -4.92 -6.12 11.66
N ASP A 33 -3.82 -5.94 10.92
CA ASP A 33 -2.51 -6.49 11.30
C ASP A 33 -1.32 -5.84 10.57
N ILE A 34 -0.12 -6.15 11.05
CA ILE A 34 1.15 -5.93 10.35
C ILE A 34 1.81 -7.28 10.07
N VAL A 35 2.10 -7.58 8.81
CA VAL A 35 2.62 -8.90 8.40
C VAL A 35 4.07 -8.85 7.90
N TYR A 36 4.59 -7.66 7.63
CA TYR A 36 5.98 -7.43 7.23
C TYR A 36 6.39 -6.03 7.67
N ALA A 37 7.60 -5.90 8.21
CA ALA A 37 8.19 -4.63 8.57
C ALA A 37 9.70 -4.67 8.33
N ARG A 38 10.21 -3.75 7.51
CA ARG A 38 11.64 -3.69 7.20
C ARG A 38 12.14 -2.25 7.08
N PRO A 39 13.06 -1.82 7.95
CA PRO A 39 13.73 -0.53 7.80
C PRO A 39 14.54 -0.48 6.49
N PHE A 40 14.69 0.71 5.93
CA PHE A 40 15.55 0.95 4.77
C PHE A 40 16.35 2.24 4.88
N THR A 41 17.43 2.31 4.09
CA THR A 41 18.18 3.54 3.79
C THR A 41 18.39 3.66 2.29
N LEU A 42 18.40 4.89 1.79
CA LEU A 42 18.66 5.25 0.41
C LEU A 42 19.96 6.07 0.33
N GLU A 43 20.79 5.78 -0.67
CA GLU A 43 21.98 6.59 -0.95
C GLU A 43 21.57 7.94 -1.55
N GLN A 44 20.64 7.91 -2.51
CA GLN A 44 19.95 9.05 -3.07
C GLN A 44 18.51 9.09 -2.54
N GLY A 45 18.24 10.10 -1.71
CA GLY A 45 16.90 10.35 -1.20
C GLY A 45 15.94 10.87 -2.26
N TYR A 46 14.66 10.98 -1.90
CA TYR A 46 13.60 11.53 -2.74
C TYR A 46 12.72 12.51 -1.96
N ARG A 47 11.95 13.33 -2.69
CA ARG A 47 10.97 14.24 -2.10
C ARG A 47 9.69 13.48 -1.80
N TYR A 48 9.32 13.38 -0.53
CA TYR A 48 8.09 12.72 -0.12
C TYR A 48 6.87 13.55 -0.55
N ILE A 49 5.87 12.93 -1.17
CA ILE A 49 4.69 13.66 -1.66
C ILE A 49 3.42 13.42 -0.83
N PHE A 50 3.47 12.50 0.14
CA PHE A 50 2.34 12.16 1.01
C PHE A 50 2.33 13.00 2.31
N SER A 51 2.90 14.20 2.29
CA SER A 51 2.69 15.22 3.33
C SER A 51 2.96 16.60 2.72
N LYS A 52 2.33 17.63 3.28
CA LYS A 52 2.41 19.02 2.83
C LYS A 52 3.82 19.60 2.94
N GLU A 53 4.57 19.17 3.95
CA GLU A 53 5.96 19.60 4.19
C GLU A 53 6.93 19.03 3.15
N HIS A 54 6.52 17.96 2.48
CA HIS A 54 7.30 17.25 1.49
C HIS A 54 8.72 16.88 1.97
N PRO A 55 8.93 16.21 3.11
CA PRO A 55 10.28 15.98 3.63
C PRO A 55 11.18 15.25 2.63
N TRP A 56 12.50 15.49 2.72
CA TRP A 56 13.49 14.71 1.98
C TRP A 56 13.75 13.39 2.70
N VAL A 57 13.58 12.26 2.01
CA VAL A 57 13.61 10.92 2.61
C VAL A 57 14.86 10.17 2.16
N THR A 58 15.73 9.86 3.12
CA THR A 58 16.90 8.98 2.95
C THR A 58 16.84 7.74 3.83
N GLU A 59 15.92 7.67 4.79
CA GLU A 59 15.63 6.46 5.56
C GLU A 59 14.13 6.38 5.87
N GLY A 60 13.66 5.15 6.06
CA GLY A 60 12.25 4.88 6.32
C GLY A 60 12.00 3.45 6.78
N THR A 61 10.73 3.10 6.89
CA THR A 61 10.28 1.73 7.15
C THR A 61 9.27 1.31 6.09
N LEU A 62 9.54 0.17 5.45
CA LEU A 62 8.63 -0.49 4.51
C LEU A 62 7.74 -1.45 5.29
N LEU A 63 6.43 -1.32 5.17
CA LEU A 63 5.44 -2.14 5.87
C LEU A 63 4.55 -2.87 4.87
N VAL A 64 4.07 -4.06 5.26
CA VAL A 64 2.87 -4.67 4.66
C VAL A 64 1.82 -4.81 5.76
N LEU A 65 0.67 -4.22 5.51
CA LEU A 65 -0.44 -4.12 6.45
C LEU A 65 -1.61 -4.94 5.93
N LYS A 66 -2.25 -5.70 6.82
CA LYS A 66 -3.57 -6.28 6.57
C LYS A 66 -4.63 -5.27 6.97
N VAL A 67 -5.57 -5.00 6.08
CA VAL A 67 -6.58 -3.94 6.29
C VAL A 67 -7.96 -4.36 5.81
N ASN A 68 -8.99 -3.71 6.37
CA ASN A 68 -10.32 -3.77 5.82
C ASN A 68 -10.33 -3.15 4.41
N LYS A 69 -10.75 -3.95 3.42
CA LYS A 69 -10.78 -3.59 1.99
C LYS A 69 -11.64 -2.36 1.70
N ASP A 70 -12.68 -2.11 2.50
CA ASP A 70 -13.59 -0.98 2.28
C ASP A 70 -12.91 0.37 2.56
N LEU A 71 -11.86 0.40 3.40
CA LEU A 71 -11.05 1.60 3.68
C LEU A 71 -10.14 1.98 2.52
N ILE A 72 -9.84 1.03 1.63
CA ILE A 72 -8.87 1.17 0.53
C ILE A 72 -9.49 0.93 -0.84
N TYR A 73 -10.81 0.76 -0.91
CA TYR A 73 -11.54 0.61 -2.16
C TYR A 73 -11.33 1.86 -3.04
N PRO A 74 -10.92 1.74 -4.31
CA PRO A 74 -10.64 2.91 -5.16
C PRO A 74 -11.85 3.83 -5.34
N ARG A 75 -11.62 5.15 -5.22
CA ARG A 75 -12.65 6.19 -5.41
C ARG A 75 -12.07 7.40 -6.10
N GLU A 76 -12.93 8.14 -6.79
CA GLU A 76 -12.63 9.43 -7.42
C GLU A 76 -12.72 10.62 -6.44
N ILE A 77 -12.67 10.36 -5.14
CA ILE A 77 -12.81 11.36 -4.07
C ILE A 77 -11.74 11.16 -3.00
N ALA A 78 -11.67 12.08 -2.04
CA ALA A 78 -10.81 11.95 -0.87
C ALA A 78 -11.00 10.58 -0.20
N MET A 79 -9.89 9.95 0.15
CA MET A 79 -9.82 8.61 0.72
C MET A 79 -9.31 8.68 2.16
N PRO A 80 -9.70 7.75 3.04
CA PRO A 80 -9.09 7.63 4.36
C PRO A 80 -7.56 7.66 4.27
N VAL A 81 -6.94 8.57 5.01
CA VAL A 81 -5.48 8.69 5.04
C VAL A 81 -4.92 7.68 6.04
N LEU A 82 -4.00 6.84 5.61
CA LEU A 82 -3.29 5.92 6.48
C LEU A 82 -2.18 6.67 7.22
N TYR A 83 -2.21 6.63 8.54
CA TYR A 83 -1.22 7.18 9.45
C TYR A 83 -0.43 6.06 10.13
N VAL A 84 0.87 6.29 10.30
CA VAL A 84 1.76 5.51 11.16
C VAL A 84 2.37 6.50 12.13
N GLY A 85 1.82 6.56 13.35
CA GLY A 85 2.06 7.69 14.23
C GLY A 85 1.59 8.98 13.55
N ASN A 86 2.33 10.07 13.67
CA ASN A 86 1.90 11.36 13.12
C ASN A 86 2.37 11.57 11.67
N GLN A 87 2.61 10.49 10.95
CA GLN A 87 3.13 10.49 9.58
C GLN A 87 2.14 9.79 8.66
N PRO A 88 1.60 10.46 7.63
CA PRO A 88 0.88 9.76 6.58
C PRO A 88 1.82 8.81 5.85
N ALA A 89 1.37 7.60 5.54
CA ALA A 89 2.13 6.57 4.85
C ALA A 89 1.87 6.61 3.33
N GLU A 90 2.94 6.46 2.55
CA GLU A 90 2.88 6.39 1.08
C GLU A 90 2.42 5.01 0.65
N ARG A 91 1.32 4.96 -0.08
CA ARG A 91 0.73 3.71 -0.59
C ARG A 91 1.40 3.32 -1.90
N LEU A 92 1.93 2.10 -1.96
CA LEU A 92 2.67 1.57 -3.11
C LEU A 92 1.88 0.56 -3.94
N ASN A 93 0.67 0.21 -3.50
CA ASN A 93 -0.27 -0.62 -4.26
C ASN A 93 -1.71 -0.19 -3.94
N ARG A 94 -2.69 -0.77 -4.64
CA ARG A 94 -4.12 -0.51 -4.40
C ARG A 94 -4.64 -1.34 -3.23
N GLY A 95 -4.28 -2.62 -3.17
CA GLY A 95 -4.59 -3.55 -2.07
C GLY A 95 -6.04 -3.98 -1.92
N HIS A 96 -7.01 -3.30 -2.56
CA HIS A 96 -8.44 -3.56 -2.32
C HIS A 96 -8.90 -4.98 -2.64
N GLU A 97 -8.25 -5.68 -3.58
CA GLU A 97 -8.56 -7.08 -3.89
C GLU A 97 -7.95 -8.05 -2.87
N SER A 98 -6.71 -7.79 -2.42
CA SER A 98 -5.95 -8.68 -1.52
C SER A 98 -6.21 -8.42 -0.04
N GLY A 99 -6.61 -7.21 0.32
CA GLY A 99 -6.64 -6.72 1.71
C GLY A 99 -5.26 -6.39 2.26
N HIS A 100 -4.22 -6.30 1.41
CA HIS A 100 -2.86 -5.97 1.82
C HIS A 100 -2.41 -4.64 1.20
N LEU A 101 -1.98 -3.72 2.08
CA LEU A 101 -1.36 -2.46 1.70
C LEU A 101 0.14 -2.51 1.96
N ILE A 102 0.92 -2.21 0.93
CA ILE A 102 2.36 -2.07 0.98
C ILE A 102 2.67 -0.57 1.04
N VAL A 103 3.40 -0.15 2.06
CA VAL A 103 3.57 1.29 2.34
C VAL A 103 4.96 1.66 2.79
N ILE A 104 5.37 2.88 2.45
CA ILE A 104 6.57 3.53 2.99
C ILE A 104 6.17 4.55 4.06
N VAL A 105 6.87 4.52 5.18
CA VAL A 105 6.82 5.56 6.21
C VAL A 105 8.20 6.23 6.30
N PRO A 106 8.29 7.55 6.10
CA PRO A 106 9.52 8.31 6.33
C PRO A 106 10.08 8.14 7.75
N GLY A 107 11.40 8.02 7.86
CA GLY A 107 12.11 7.97 9.13
C GLY A 107 12.03 6.63 9.88
N ARG A 108 12.58 6.64 11.09
CA ARG A 108 12.57 5.49 11.99
C ARG A 108 11.27 5.47 12.77
N VAL A 109 10.54 4.36 12.67
CA VAL A 109 9.29 4.17 13.39
C VAL A 109 9.48 3.15 14.49
N ASP A 110 9.14 3.52 15.72
CA ASP A 110 9.00 2.55 16.81
C ASP A 110 7.60 1.91 16.75
N LEU A 111 7.50 0.85 15.96
CA LEU A 111 6.25 0.12 15.72
C LEU A 111 5.63 -0.48 16.99
N ARG A 112 6.39 -0.63 18.08
CA ARG A 112 5.89 -1.18 19.34
C ARG A 112 5.00 -0.20 20.10
N ASN A 113 5.24 1.09 19.91
CA ASN A 113 4.56 2.18 20.62
C ASN A 113 3.76 3.09 19.68
N THR A 114 3.81 2.81 18.37
CA THR A 114 3.19 3.64 17.35
C THR A 114 1.92 2.97 16.82
N PRO A 115 0.73 3.58 16.99
CA PRO A 115 -0.48 3.08 16.35
C PRO A 115 -0.42 3.27 14.83
N ILE A 116 -1.14 2.40 14.12
CA ILE A 116 -1.32 2.45 12.67
C ILE A 116 -2.82 2.44 12.40
N TRP A 117 -3.32 3.46 11.72
CA TRP A 117 -4.76 3.66 11.55
C TRP A 117 -5.09 4.49 10.31
N PHE A 118 -6.34 4.38 9.87
CA PHE A 118 -6.95 5.27 8.90
C PHE A 118 -7.64 6.43 9.60
N GLY A 119 -7.22 7.65 9.31
CA GLY A 119 -7.89 8.88 9.71
C GLY A 119 -8.95 9.31 8.71
N ALA A 120 -9.50 10.50 8.92
CA ALA A 120 -10.54 11.09 8.06
C ALA A 120 -10.12 11.13 6.57
N PRO A 121 -11.09 11.05 5.63
CA PRO A 121 -10.81 11.20 4.21
C PRO A 121 -10.15 12.55 3.91
N ASN A 122 -8.99 12.50 3.25
CA ASN A 122 -8.24 13.68 2.84
C ASN A 122 -7.28 13.33 1.68
N PHE A 123 -6.67 14.33 1.07
CA PHE A 123 -5.53 14.14 0.18
C PHE A 123 -4.24 14.11 1.00
N PRO A 124 -3.40 13.05 0.92
CA PRO A 124 -2.19 12.95 1.74
C PRO A 124 -1.22 14.13 1.59
N HIS A 125 -1.13 14.74 0.41
CA HIS A 125 -0.27 15.90 0.15
C HIS A 125 -0.77 17.20 0.80
N GLU A 126 -1.99 17.24 1.33
CA GLU A 126 -2.54 18.38 2.07
C GLU A 126 -2.33 18.25 3.58
N VAL A 127 -1.92 17.07 4.06
CA VAL A 127 -1.75 16.80 5.49
C VAL A 127 -0.45 17.42 5.98
N ASP A 128 -0.59 18.34 6.94
CA ASP A 128 0.52 18.88 7.74
C ASP A 128 0.58 18.29 9.15
N ALA A 129 1.63 18.65 9.89
CA ALA A 129 1.85 18.20 11.26
C ALA A 129 0.67 18.49 12.20
N ALA A 130 0.03 19.67 12.08
CA ALA A 130 -1.13 20.03 12.89
C ALA A 130 -2.33 19.12 12.58
N THR A 131 -2.59 18.86 11.30
CA THR A 131 -3.63 17.93 10.85
C THR A 131 -3.35 16.51 11.34
N ALA A 132 -2.11 16.03 11.23
CA ALA A 132 -1.73 14.70 11.70
C ALA A 132 -1.91 14.54 13.22
N ASN A 133 -1.54 15.56 14.01
CA ASN A 133 -1.75 15.56 15.46
C ASN A 133 -3.25 15.53 15.82
N ALA A 134 -4.08 16.33 15.15
CA ALA A 134 -5.52 16.30 15.37
C ALA A 134 -6.14 14.93 15.04
N GLN A 135 -5.70 14.29 13.93
CA GLN A 135 -6.14 12.94 13.59
C GLN A 135 -5.65 11.89 14.61
N ARG A 136 -4.47 12.09 15.20
CA ARG A 136 -3.96 11.24 16.27
C ARG A 136 -4.81 11.33 17.54
N GLU A 137 -5.19 12.53 17.95
CA GLU A 137 -6.07 12.71 19.11
C GLU A 137 -7.42 12.00 18.91
N LEU A 138 -8.01 12.10 17.72
CA LEU A 138 -9.24 11.37 17.38
C LEU A 138 -9.06 9.85 17.46
N ALA A 139 -7.93 9.32 16.97
CA ALA A 139 -7.63 7.90 17.04
C ALA A 139 -7.48 7.42 18.49
N GLU A 140 -6.85 8.22 19.34
CA GLU A 140 -6.70 7.93 20.77
C GLU A 140 -8.04 7.94 21.51
N GLN A 141 -8.92 8.91 21.20
CA GLN A 141 -10.29 8.97 21.71
C GLN A 141 -11.13 7.77 21.25
N ALA A 142 -10.90 7.29 20.02
CA ALA A 142 -11.50 6.07 19.49
C ALA A 142 -10.88 4.78 20.09
N GLY A 143 -9.91 4.90 21.00
CA GLY A 143 -9.29 3.77 21.68
C GLY A 143 -8.29 2.99 20.83
N ILE A 144 -7.85 3.52 19.68
CA ILE A 144 -6.86 2.86 18.83
C ILE A 144 -5.53 2.75 19.59
N LYS A 145 -4.97 1.55 19.63
CA LYS A 145 -3.70 1.22 20.29
C LYS A 145 -2.66 0.72 19.28
N PRO A 146 -1.36 0.81 19.60
CA PRO A 146 -0.33 0.07 18.88
C PRO A 146 -0.65 -1.43 18.81
N LEU A 147 -0.16 -2.09 17.76
CA LEU A 147 -0.26 -3.54 17.62
C LEU A 147 0.56 -4.24 18.72
N SER A 148 0.21 -5.50 19.03
CA SER A 148 0.93 -6.25 20.06
C SER A 148 2.41 -6.42 19.72
N GLN A 149 3.26 -6.50 20.75
CA GLN A 149 4.69 -6.72 20.56
C GLN A 149 4.99 -8.00 19.79
N GLU A 150 4.19 -9.06 20.00
CA GLU A 150 4.30 -10.32 19.27
C GLU A 150 4.14 -10.13 17.76
N ARG A 151 3.06 -9.44 17.34
CA ARG A 151 2.79 -9.14 15.93
C ARG A 151 3.89 -8.27 15.32
N VAL A 152 4.32 -7.24 16.04
CA VAL A 152 5.41 -6.36 15.59
C VAL A 152 6.72 -7.13 15.43
N ASN A 153 7.07 -8.00 16.39
CA ASN A 153 8.27 -8.82 16.32
C ASN A 153 8.19 -9.84 15.16
N ALA A 154 7.04 -10.46 14.93
CA ALA A 154 6.82 -11.36 13.80
C ALA A 154 7.01 -10.63 12.46
N ALA A 155 6.42 -9.45 12.29
CA ALA A 155 6.59 -8.64 11.08
C ALA A 155 8.04 -8.17 10.86
N LEU A 156 8.75 -7.80 11.92
CA LEU A 156 10.17 -7.45 11.86
C LEU A 156 11.05 -8.66 11.51
N ALA A 157 10.74 -9.84 12.06
CA ALA A 157 11.43 -11.07 11.72
C ALA A 157 11.21 -11.46 10.25
N GLU A 158 9.98 -11.33 9.76
CA GLU A 158 9.61 -11.55 8.36
C GLU A 158 10.32 -10.57 7.41
N GLY A 159 10.48 -9.30 7.80
CA GLY A 159 11.26 -8.32 7.04
C GLY A 159 12.77 -8.56 7.09
N GLY A 160 13.30 -9.06 8.21
CA GLY A 160 14.72 -9.32 8.37
C GLY A 160 15.57 -8.05 8.44
N LYS A 161 16.80 -8.11 7.89
CA LYS A 161 17.80 -7.04 8.04
C LYS A 161 17.44 -5.79 7.23
N ARG A 162 17.81 -4.60 7.73
CA ARG A 162 17.65 -3.31 7.04
C ARG A 162 18.08 -3.37 5.57
N ILE A 163 17.25 -2.82 4.68
CA ILE A 163 17.55 -2.66 3.25
C ILE A 163 18.53 -1.49 3.07
N ARG A 164 19.49 -1.66 2.17
CA ARG A 164 20.24 -0.54 1.58
C ARG A 164 19.94 -0.54 0.09
N ALA A 165 19.45 0.58 -0.43
CA ALA A 165 19.14 0.75 -1.84
C ALA A 165 19.79 2.04 -2.36
N ALA A 166 20.12 2.07 -3.65
CA ALA A 166 20.69 3.27 -4.27
C ALA A 166 19.68 4.43 -4.21
N ASP A 167 18.43 4.18 -4.57
CA ASP A 167 17.36 5.18 -4.61
C ASP A 167 15.98 4.54 -4.37
N GLN A 168 14.92 5.35 -4.39
CA GLN A 168 13.55 4.85 -4.26
C GLN A 168 13.20 3.85 -5.38
N ARG A 169 13.65 4.08 -6.61
CA ARG A 169 13.35 3.19 -7.74
C ARG A 169 13.91 1.79 -7.51
N THR A 170 15.15 1.69 -7.05
CA THR A 170 15.81 0.43 -6.69
C THR A 170 15.02 -0.28 -5.59
N LEU A 171 14.57 0.46 -4.56
CA LEU A 171 13.70 -0.09 -3.51
C LEU A 171 12.37 -0.64 -4.08
N LEU A 172 11.72 0.09 -5.00
CA LEU A 172 10.47 -0.33 -5.63
C LEU A 172 10.68 -1.58 -6.50
N ARG A 173 11.72 -1.57 -7.34
CA ARG A 173 12.09 -2.64 -8.25
C ARG A 173 12.45 -3.93 -7.51
N ASP A 174 13.40 -3.85 -6.59
CA ASP A 174 14.08 -5.04 -6.05
C ASP A 174 13.37 -5.62 -4.81
N VAL A 175 12.56 -4.81 -4.13
CA VAL A 175 11.89 -5.24 -2.89
C VAL A 175 10.37 -5.15 -2.99
N VAL A 176 9.83 -4.00 -3.36
CA VAL A 176 8.37 -3.80 -3.35
C VAL A 176 7.68 -4.68 -4.38
N SER A 177 8.28 -4.89 -5.55
CA SER A 177 7.73 -5.80 -6.57
C SER A 177 7.56 -7.23 -6.03
N GLU A 178 8.52 -7.75 -5.26
CA GLU A 178 8.43 -9.06 -4.60
C GLU A 178 7.33 -9.10 -3.54
N LEU A 179 7.18 -8.02 -2.76
CA LEU A 179 6.08 -7.90 -1.80
C LEU A 179 4.71 -7.87 -2.48
N ILE A 180 4.59 -7.22 -3.64
CA ILE A 180 3.35 -7.23 -4.44
C ILE A 180 3.06 -8.67 -4.89
N LEU A 181 4.03 -9.38 -5.45
CA LEU A 181 3.83 -10.76 -5.89
C LEU A 181 3.44 -11.69 -4.73
N LYS A 182 3.98 -11.45 -3.53
CA LYS A 182 3.69 -12.25 -2.33
C LYS A 182 2.33 -11.94 -1.70
N TYR A 183 2.02 -10.67 -1.48
CA TYR A 183 0.87 -10.25 -0.66
C TYR A 183 -0.33 -9.74 -1.46
N SER A 184 -0.11 -9.32 -2.71
CA SER A 184 -1.15 -8.79 -3.61
C SER A 184 -0.95 -9.33 -5.05
N PRO A 185 -0.92 -10.65 -5.27
CA PRO A 185 -0.60 -11.24 -6.58
C PRO A 185 -1.56 -10.85 -7.72
N GLN A 186 -2.75 -10.35 -7.38
CA GLN A 186 -3.70 -9.77 -8.33
C GLN A 186 -3.14 -8.51 -9.01
N GLU A 187 -2.24 -7.79 -8.33
CA GLU A 187 -1.55 -6.60 -8.82
C GLU A 187 -0.19 -6.92 -9.48
N LYS A 188 0.01 -8.15 -9.98
CA LYS A 188 1.28 -8.57 -10.61
C LYS A 188 1.75 -7.64 -11.74
N GLN A 189 0.84 -6.98 -12.45
CA GLN A 189 1.21 -6.00 -13.48
C GLN A 189 1.95 -4.80 -12.87
N LEU A 190 1.52 -4.30 -11.72
CA LEU A 190 2.21 -3.24 -10.99
C LEU A 190 3.61 -3.66 -10.57
N ALA A 191 3.78 -4.92 -10.15
CA ALA A 191 5.11 -5.48 -9.87
C ALA A 191 5.99 -5.50 -11.12
N SER A 192 5.44 -5.86 -12.28
CA SER A 192 6.16 -5.79 -13.56
C SER A 192 6.52 -4.36 -13.94
N ASP A 193 5.63 -3.39 -13.73
CA ASP A 193 5.87 -1.98 -14.05
C ASP A 193 7.02 -1.40 -13.21
N TYR A 194 7.10 -1.76 -11.92
CA TYR A 194 8.25 -1.42 -11.08
C TYR A 194 9.57 -2.05 -11.53
N ARG A 195 9.54 -3.10 -12.34
CA ARG A 195 10.74 -3.79 -12.87
C ARG A 195 11.23 -3.26 -14.20
N VAL A 196 10.47 -2.40 -14.86
CA VAL A 196 10.89 -1.85 -16.15
C VAL A 196 12.12 -0.96 -15.95
N PRO A 197 13.28 -1.27 -16.59
CA PRO A 197 14.45 -0.41 -16.54
C PRO A 197 14.14 0.95 -17.17
N VAL A 198 14.74 2.01 -16.67
CA VAL A 198 14.66 3.31 -17.37
C VAL A 198 15.58 3.27 -18.58
N VAL A 199 15.12 3.82 -19.71
CA VAL A 199 15.93 3.95 -20.94
C VAL A 199 17.29 4.58 -20.61
N GLY A 200 18.37 3.80 -20.76
CA GLY A 200 19.74 4.19 -20.43
C GLY A 200 20.38 3.39 -19.29
N GLU A 201 19.61 2.63 -18.52
CA GLU A 201 20.14 1.66 -17.55
C GLU A 201 20.49 0.34 -18.27
N ALA A 202 21.72 -0.16 -18.10
CA ALA A 202 22.11 -1.44 -18.69
C ALA A 202 21.25 -2.56 -18.06
N PRO A 203 20.71 -3.50 -18.85
CA PRO A 203 19.90 -4.58 -18.32
C PRO A 203 20.73 -5.37 -17.31
N THR A 204 20.20 -5.57 -16.10
CA THR A 204 20.78 -6.50 -15.14
C THR A 204 20.71 -7.90 -15.76
N PRO A 205 21.85 -8.61 -15.92
CA PRO A 205 21.81 -9.96 -16.45
C PRO A 205 20.94 -10.83 -15.53
N PRO A 206 20.15 -11.78 -16.07
CA PRO A 206 19.44 -12.73 -15.25
C PRO A 206 20.43 -13.46 -14.34
N ALA A 207 20.04 -13.67 -13.09
CA ALA A 207 20.82 -14.48 -12.16
C ALA A 207 21.08 -15.84 -12.82
N THR A 208 22.35 -16.16 -13.03
CA THR A 208 22.77 -17.42 -13.61
C THR A 208 22.20 -18.54 -12.74
N GLU A 209 21.32 -19.36 -13.32
CA GLU A 209 20.99 -20.66 -12.73
C GLU A 209 22.30 -21.42 -12.56
N VAL A 210 22.70 -21.62 -11.31
CA VAL A 210 23.74 -22.57 -10.98
C VAL A 210 23.07 -23.93 -11.08
N GLU A 211 23.13 -24.54 -12.26
CA GLU A 211 22.87 -25.97 -12.38
C GLU A 211 23.94 -26.75 -11.59
N PRO A 212 23.54 -27.86 -10.93
CA PRO A 212 24.37 -28.60 -9.96
C PRO A 212 25.58 -29.32 -10.57
#